data_AF-A0A9D7PYE3-F1
#
_entry.id   AF-A0A9D7PYE3-F1
#
_cell.length_a   1.000
_cell.length_b   1.000
_cell.length_c   1.000
_cell.angle_alpha   90.00
_cell.angle_beta   90.00
_cell.angle_gamma   90.00
#
_symmetry.space_group_name_H-M   'P 1'
#
loop_
_entity.id
_entity.type
_entity.pdbx_description
1 polymer ?
#
loop_
_entity_poly.entity_id
_entity_poly.type
_entity_poly.pdbx_seq_one_letter_code
_entity_poly.pdbx_strand_id
1 'polypeptide(L)'
;MSINEKNPKGLQDDYVKFIRFAQHKIDQAGEGIVSLITNNGYLDNPTFRGMRKSLMNSFDEIYILDLHGNALIKEKSPDGSKDENVFDIRQELR
;
A
#
# COMPACT_ATOMS: atom_id res chain seq x y z
N MET A 1 11.28 19.63 -1.78
CA MET A 1 9.98 20.13 -1.30
C MET A 1 9.56 19.27 -0.13
N SER A 2 9.57 19.80 1.10
CA SER A 2 9.08 19.07 2.27
C SER A 2 7.56 19.02 2.23
N ILE A 3 6.99 17.82 2.12
CA ILE A 3 5.56 17.59 2.23
C ILE A 3 5.21 17.55 3.72
N ASN A 4 4.56 18.61 4.20
CA ASN A 4 4.20 18.82 5.60
C ASN A 4 3.03 17.91 6.02
N GLU A 5 3.26 16.60 6.04
CA GLU A 5 2.26 15.59 6.40
C GLU A 5 2.07 15.54 7.92
N LYS A 6 0.81 15.69 8.37
CA LYS A 6 0.46 15.92 9.78
C LYS A 6 0.59 14.69 10.69
N ASN A 7 0.92 13.50 10.17
CA ASN A 7 1.12 12.30 11.00
C ASN A 7 1.94 11.21 10.27
N PRO A 8 3.28 11.17 10.39
CA PRO A 8 4.12 10.23 9.66
C PRO A 8 4.09 8.79 10.21
N LYS A 9 3.30 8.50 11.26
CA LYS A 9 3.27 7.17 11.90
C LYS A 9 2.96 6.05 10.90
N GLY A 10 2.04 6.29 9.97
CA GLY A 10 1.69 5.31 8.93
C GLY A 10 2.86 4.97 7.99
N LEU A 11 3.79 5.91 7.75
CA LEU A 11 4.98 5.66 6.93
C LEU A 11 6.00 4.74 7.62
N GLN A 12 5.84 4.48 8.92
CA GLN A 12 6.70 3.59 9.70
C GLN A 12 6.15 2.17 9.81
N ASP A 13 5.03 1.86 9.16
CA ASP A 13 4.52 0.49 9.05
C ASP A 13 5.53 -0.40 8.31
N ASP A 14 5.63 -1.66 8.70
CA ASP A 14 6.61 -2.59 8.15
C ASP A 14 6.34 -2.90 6.68
N TYR A 15 5.08 -2.97 6.24
CA TYR A 15 4.79 -3.16 4.80
C TYR A 15 5.31 -1.97 3.96
N VAL A 16 5.26 -0.75 4.50
CA VAL A 16 5.78 0.46 3.83
C VAL A 16 7.30 0.38 3.75
N LYS A 17 7.96 -0.07 4.82
CA LYS A 17 9.41 -0.30 4.83
C LYS A 17 9.81 -1.38 3.83
N PHE A 18 9.04 -2.46 3.71
CA PHE A 18 9.30 -3.51 2.73
C PHE A 18 9.16 -3.01 1.29
N ILE A 19 8.12 -2.22 1.00
CA ILE A 19 7.98 -1.56 -0.32
C ILE A 19 9.17 -0.64 -0.58
N ARG A 20 9.57 0.19 0.39
CA ARG A 20 10.73 1.08 0.25
C ARG A 20 12.03 0.31 0.03
N PHE A 21 12.22 -0.80 0.73
CA PHE A 21 13.39 -1.66 0.59
C PHE A 21 13.41 -2.33 -0.79
N ALA A 22 12.28 -2.84 -1.27
CA ALA A 22 12.17 -3.42 -2.60
C ALA A 22 12.45 -2.38 -3.70
N GLN A 23 11.87 -1.18 -3.59
CA GLN A 23 12.19 -0.04 -4.48
C GLN A 23 13.70 0.23 -4.49
N HIS A 24 14.34 0.30 -3.30
CA HIS A 24 15.78 0.53 -3.21
C HIS A 24 16.60 -0.53 -3.96
N LYS A 25 16.18 -1.80 -3.88
CA LYS A 25 16.88 -2.90 -4.55
C LYS A 25 16.73 -2.83 -6.07
N ILE A 26 15.57 -2.44 -6.56
CA ILE A 26 15.35 -2.21 -8.00
C ILE A 26 16.16 -1.02 -8.49
N ASP A 27 16.14 0.11 -7.77
CA ASP A 27 16.96 1.29 -8.12
C ASP A 27 18.47 0.93 -8.20
N GLN A 28 18.94 0.03 -7.35
CA GLN A 28 20.34 -0.47 -7.37
C GLN A 28 20.62 -1.44 -8.50
N ALA A 29 19.66 -2.31 -8.83
CA ALA A 29 19.79 -3.30 -9.89
C ALA A 29 19.70 -2.68 -11.29
N GLY A 30 18.96 -1.58 -11.43
CA GLY A 30 18.70 -0.89 -12.69
C GLY A 30 17.49 -1.45 -13.46
N GLU A 31 17.16 -2.72 -13.27
CA GLU A 31 15.98 -3.37 -13.84
C GLU A 31 15.46 -4.49 -12.93
N GLY A 32 14.17 -4.80 -13.06
CA GLY A 32 13.54 -5.94 -12.38
C GLY A 32 12.06 -5.75 -12.10
N ILE A 33 11.46 -6.76 -11.45
CA ILE A 33 10.04 -6.79 -11.09
C ILE A 33 9.91 -7.06 -9.59
N VAL A 34 9.00 -6.35 -8.94
CA VAL A 34 8.59 -6.58 -7.54
C VAL A 34 7.11 -6.91 -7.51
N SER A 35 6.74 -7.97 -6.81
CA SER A 35 5.34 -8.35 -6.55
C SER A 35 5.16 -8.64 -5.07
N LEU A 36 4.22 -7.94 -4.43
CA LEU A 36 3.96 -8.03 -3.00
C LEU A 36 2.44 -8.06 -2.78
N ILE A 37 1.99 -8.81 -1.77
CA ILE A 37 0.66 -8.65 -1.19
C ILE A 37 0.85 -7.89 0.13
N THR A 38 0.27 -6.69 0.22
CA THR A 38 0.43 -5.80 1.38
C THR A 38 -0.92 -5.30 1.88
N ASN A 39 -0.92 -4.62 3.02
CA ASN A 39 -2.06 -3.79 3.41
C ASN A 39 -2.33 -2.73 2.30
N ASN A 40 -3.60 -2.45 2.01
CA ASN A 40 -4.06 -1.51 0.98
C ASN A 40 -4.17 -0.05 1.46
N GLY A 41 -3.90 0.24 2.74
CA GLY A 41 -4.08 1.57 3.33
C GLY A 41 -3.29 2.70 2.66
N TYR A 42 -2.24 2.39 1.89
CA TYR A 42 -1.45 3.38 1.16
C TYR A 42 -2.10 3.87 -0.15
N LEU A 43 -3.18 3.24 -0.63
CA LEU A 43 -3.84 3.60 -1.88
C LEU A 43 -4.51 4.98 -1.76
N ASP A 44 -5.41 5.15 -0.79
CA ASP A 44 -6.23 6.35 -0.68
C ASP A 44 -5.77 7.35 0.39
N ASN A 45 -5.00 6.90 1.39
CA ASN A 45 -4.64 7.76 2.50
C ASN A 45 -3.68 8.89 2.05
N PRO A 46 -4.00 10.17 2.33
CA PRO A 46 -3.20 11.32 1.90
C PRO A 46 -1.76 11.32 2.42
N THR A 47 -1.49 10.71 3.57
CA THR A 47 -0.14 10.57 4.16
C THR A 47 0.81 9.76 3.27
N PHE A 48 0.31 8.95 2.34
CA PHE A 48 1.17 8.14 1.46
C PHE A 48 1.39 8.79 0.09
N ARG A 49 0.95 10.03 -0.12
CA ARG A 49 1.09 10.71 -1.42
C ARG A 49 2.55 10.82 -1.86
N GLY A 50 3.46 11.13 -0.92
CA GLY A 50 4.90 11.16 -1.19
C GLY A 50 5.46 9.81 -1.62
N MET A 51 5.04 8.74 -0.93
CA MET A 51 5.40 7.36 -1.26
C MET A 51 4.91 6.98 -2.66
N ARG A 52 3.63 7.21 -2.97
CA ARG A 52 3.08 6.91 -4.31
C ARG A 52 3.84 7.64 -5.42
N LYS A 53 4.15 8.93 -5.22
CA LYS A 53 4.97 9.70 -6.16
C LYS A 53 6.39 9.12 -6.31
N SER A 54 7.01 8.68 -5.21
CA SER A 54 8.33 8.04 -5.24
C SER A 54 8.32 6.77 -6.10
N LEU A 55 7.30 5.91 -5.91
CA LEU A 55 7.17 4.67 -6.69
C LEU A 55 6.98 4.94 -8.18
N MET A 56 6.11 5.89 -8.54
CA MET A 56 5.90 6.29 -9.94
C MET A 56 7.16 6.83 -10.63
N ASN A 57 8.16 7.29 -9.87
CA ASN A 57 9.43 7.74 -10.45
C ASN A 57 10.45 6.60 -10.62
N SER A 58 10.29 5.48 -9.92
CA SER A 58 11.23 4.34 -9.96
C SER A 58 10.78 3.23 -10.89
N PHE A 59 9.47 3.08 -11.13
CA PHE A 59 8.90 1.99 -11.92
C PHE A 59 8.21 2.54 -13.16
N ASP A 60 8.45 1.91 -14.32
CA ASP A 60 7.79 2.26 -15.58
C ASP A 60 6.30 1.90 -15.55
N GLU A 61 5.97 0.73 -14.96
CA GLU A 61 4.62 0.20 -14.88
C GLU A 61 4.31 -0.25 -13.44
N ILE A 62 3.11 0.08 -12.95
CA ILE A 62 2.63 -0.30 -11.62
C ILE A 62 1.22 -0.88 -11.73
N TYR A 63 1.08 -2.16 -11.37
CA TYR A 63 -0.21 -2.84 -11.31
C TYR A 63 -0.66 -3.00 -9.87
N ILE A 64 -1.94 -2.70 -9.62
CA ILE A 64 -2.55 -2.79 -8.29
C ILE A 64 -3.85 -3.57 -8.44
N LEU A 65 -3.94 -4.67 -7.68
CA LEU A 65 -5.17 -5.42 -7.48
C LEU A 65 -5.58 -5.23 -6.01
N ASP A 66 -6.60 -4.41 -5.76
CA ASP A 66 -7.16 -4.28 -4.42
C ASP A 66 -8.12 -5.45 -4.15
N LEU A 67 -7.82 -6.21 -3.09
CA LEU A 67 -8.62 -7.37 -2.68
C LEU A 67 -9.71 -6.98 -1.66
N HIS A 68 -9.85 -5.68 -1.34
CA HIS A 68 -10.81 -5.19 -0.37
C HIS A 68 -10.65 -5.94 0.98
N GLY A 69 -11.74 -6.36 1.61
CA GLY A 69 -11.73 -7.16 2.82
C GLY A 69 -11.38 -6.36 4.06
N ASN A 70 -11.56 -5.03 4.03
CA ASN A 70 -11.35 -4.19 5.21
C ASN A 70 -12.62 -4.17 6.08
N ALA A 71 -12.66 -5.06 7.06
CA ALA A 71 -13.78 -5.18 8.00
C ALA A 71 -14.15 -3.89 8.75
N LEU A 72 -13.28 -2.87 8.79
CA LEU A 72 -13.55 -1.58 9.43
C LEU A 72 -14.36 -0.63 8.53
N ILE A 73 -14.19 -0.73 7.21
CA ILE A 73 -14.89 0.11 6.22
C ILE A 73 -16.34 -0.35 6.03
N LYS A 74 -16.65 -1.60 6.39
CA LYS A 74 -17.98 -2.22 6.28
C LYS A 74 -18.56 -2.11 4.86
N GLU A 75 -17.69 -2.22 3.87
CA GLU A 75 -18.09 -2.36 2.48
C GLU A 75 -18.83 -3.68 2.26
N LYS A 76 -19.53 -3.79 1.12
CA LYS A 76 -20.25 -4.99 0.71
C LYS A 76 -19.77 -5.39 -0.67
N SER A 77 -19.72 -6.70 -0.89
CA SER A 77 -19.45 -7.24 -2.21
C SER A 77 -20.57 -6.83 -3.19
N PRO A 78 -20.32 -6.83 -4.51
CA PRO A 78 -21.31 -6.40 -5.51
C PRO A 78 -22.64 -7.15 -5.47
N ASP A 79 -22.64 -8.39 -4.96
CA ASP A 79 -23.82 -9.23 -4.76
C ASP A 79 -24.57 -8.94 -3.44
N GLY A 80 -24.07 -7.99 -2.65
CA GLY A 80 -24.63 -7.57 -1.35
C GLY A 80 -24.18 -8.43 -0.17
N SER A 81 -23.35 -9.46 -0.38
CA SER A 81 -22.76 -10.25 0.68
C SER A 81 -21.73 -9.44 1.48
N LYS A 82 -21.29 -10.00 2.62
CA LYS A 82 -20.27 -9.38 3.45
C LYS A 82 -18.95 -9.44 2.70
N ASP A 83 -18.29 -8.29 2.62
CA ASP A 83 -16.93 -8.25 2.10
C ASP A 83 -15.98 -8.92 3.09
N GLU A 84 -15.41 -10.05 2.69
CA GLU A 84 -14.58 -10.90 3.53
C GLU A 84 -13.10 -10.71 3.21
N ASN A 85 -12.27 -10.77 4.25
CA ASN A 85 -10.83 -10.70 4.09
C ASN A 85 -10.29 -12.02 3.54
N VAL A 86 -9.48 -11.97 2.49
CA VAL A 86 -8.88 -13.14 1.83
C VAL A 86 -7.93 -13.97 2.71
N PHE A 87 -7.48 -13.43 3.85
CA PHE A 87 -6.54 -14.08 4.77
C PHE A 87 -7.17 -14.42 6.14
N ASP A 88 -8.48 -14.28 6.31
CA ASP A 88 -9.18 -14.48 7.59
C ASP A 88 -8.62 -13.64 8.76
N ILE A 89 -8.00 -12.49 8.46
CA ILE A 89 -7.47 -11.54 9.45
C ILE A 89 -8.25 -10.23 9.47
N ARG A 90 -8.02 -9.42 10.50
CA ARG A 90 -8.41 -8.02 10.53
C ARG A 90 -7.16 -7.15 10.52
N GLN A 91 -7.17 -6.08 9.72
CA GLN A 91 -6.15 -5.05 9.83
C GLN A 91 -6.22 -4.43 11.23
N GLU A 92 -5.13 -4.47 11.98
CA GLU A 92 -5.01 -3.77 13.25
C GLU A 92 -4.85 -2.26 12.99
N LEU A 93 -5.59 -1.43 13.73
CA LEU A 93 -5.35 0.01 13.76
C LEU A 93 -4.11 0.28 14.62
N ARG A 94 -3.01 0.72 14.02
CA ARG A 94 -1.84 1.28 14.75
C ARG A 94 -1.77 2.80 14.62
#